data_AF-A0A8J6R7W5-F1
#
_entry.id   AF-A0A8J6R7W5-F1
#
_cell.length_a   1.000
_cell.length_b   1.000
_cell.length_c   1.000
_cell.angle_alpha   90.00
_cell.angle_beta   90.00
_cell.angle_gamma   90.00
#
_symmetry.space_group_name_H-M   'P 1'
#
loop_
_entity.id
_entity.type
_entity.pdbx_description
1 polymer ?
#
loop_
_entity_poly.entity_id
_entity_poly.type
_entity_poly.pdbx_seq_one_letter_code
_entity_poly.pdbx_strand_id
1 'polypeptide(L)'
;MLRTLLPSPLGYVGILGPKSRTQRLLQDLQADRFIPTAAQLHRLYSPIGLDIGADAPEAIALAIVAEIQAVLANRSGGALRERIGSIHSEELIQKAEGKRQKAEGKNMNGTLTLLNS
;
A
#
# COMPACT_ATOMS: atom_id res chain seq x y z
N MET A 1 -14.72 -14.93 -4.36
CA MET A 1 -14.22 -13.72 -3.65
C MET A 1 -13.07 -13.04 -4.39
N LEU A 2 -11.95 -13.72 -4.69
CA LEU A 2 -10.80 -13.10 -5.38
C LEU A 2 -11.17 -12.46 -6.73
N ARG A 3 -12.06 -13.09 -7.51
CA ARG A 3 -12.65 -12.55 -8.74
C ARG A 3 -13.25 -11.14 -8.59
N THR A 4 -13.82 -10.84 -7.43
CA THR A 4 -14.46 -9.55 -7.15
C THR A 4 -13.46 -8.52 -6.62
N LEU A 5 -12.44 -8.97 -5.90
CA LEU A 5 -11.41 -8.11 -5.33
C LEU A 5 -10.40 -7.65 -6.38
N LEU A 6 -10.02 -8.52 -7.33
CA LEU A 6 -9.01 -8.19 -8.34
C LEU A 6 -9.42 -7.03 -9.26
N PRO A 7 -10.69 -6.80 -9.63
CA PRO A 7 -11.09 -5.60 -10.37
C PRO A 7 -11.27 -4.34 -9.52
N SER A 8 -11.32 -4.46 -8.19
CA SER A 8 -11.58 -3.33 -7.28
C SER A 8 -10.44 -2.29 -7.30
N PRO A 9 -10.65 -1.05 -6.80
CA PRO A 9 -9.61 -0.03 -6.74
C PRO A 9 -8.62 -0.22 -5.57
N LEU A 10 -8.61 -1.36 -4.89
CA LEU A 10 -7.73 -1.61 -3.74
C LEU A 10 -6.24 -1.55 -4.14
N GLY A 11 -5.43 -0.85 -3.35
CA GLY A 11 -3.98 -0.76 -3.57
C GLY A 11 -3.19 -2.01 -3.15
N TYR A 12 -3.82 -2.90 -2.38
CA TYR A 12 -3.19 -4.08 -1.79
C TYR A 12 -4.23 -5.19 -1.61
N VAL A 13 -3.89 -6.41 -2.00
CA VAL A 13 -4.69 -7.62 -1.78
C VAL A 13 -3.76 -8.72 -1.28
N GLY A 14 -3.91 -9.16 -0.03
CA GLY A 14 -3.09 -10.21 0.55
C GLY A 14 -3.83 -11.55 0.65
N ILE A 15 -3.12 -12.66 0.40
CA ILE A 15 -3.63 -14.02 0.62
C ILE A 15 -2.77 -14.70 1.68
N LEU A 16 -3.41 -15.04 2.80
CA LEU A 16 -2.82 -15.85 3.86
C LEU A 16 -2.72 -17.32 3.44
N GLY A 17 -1.55 -17.91 3.65
CA GLY A 17 -1.26 -19.31 3.38
C GLY A 17 -0.14 -19.53 2.35
N PRO A 18 0.18 -20.80 2.05
CA PRO A 18 1.28 -21.15 1.15
C PRO A 18 1.00 -20.73 -0.30
N LYS A 19 2.07 -20.58 -1.11
CA LYS A 19 1.97 -20.22 -2.53
C LYS A 19 1.03 -21.12 -3.33
N SER A 20 0.98 -22.41 -3.00
CA SER A 20 0.10 -23.40 -3.65
C SER A 20 -1.39 -23.04 -3.54
N ARG A 21 -1.81 -22.42 -2.42
CA ARG A 21 -3.18 -21.94 -2.24
C ARG A 21 -3.53 -20.86 -3.27
N THR A 22 -2.63 -19.89 -3.47
CA THR A 22 -2.83 -18.80 -4.42
C THR A 22 -2.79 -19.30 -5.86
N GLN A 23 -1.88 -20.23 -6.17
CA GLN A 23 -1.85 -20.87 -7.49
C GLN A 23 -3.18 -21.56 -7.82
N ARG A 24 -3.76 -22.31 -6.88
CA ARG A 24 -5.08 -22.92 -7.06
C ARG A 24 -6.18 -21.88 -7.29
N LEU A 25 -6.21 -20.80 -6.50
CA LEU A 25 -7.19 -19.73 -6.69
C LEU A 25 -7.06 -19.06 -8.07
N LEU A 26 -5.84 -18.88 -8.59
CA LEU A 26 -5.62 -18.32 -9.92
C LEU A 26 -6.04 -19.31 -11.02
N GLN A 27 -5.80 -20.61 -10.84
CA GLN A 27 -6.26 -21.65 -11.77
C GLN A 27 -7.80 -21.71 -11.83
N ASP A 28 -8.47 -21.64 -10.67
CA ASP A 28 -9.94 -21.62 -10.60
C ASP A 28 -10.50 -20.40 -11.36
N LEU A 29 -9.86 -19.22 -11.21
CA LEU A 29 -10.24 -18.03 -11.98
C LEU A 29 -10.06 -18.20 -13.49
N GLN A 30 -8.95 -18.81 -13.92
CA GLN A 30 -8.71 -19.08 -15.34
C GLN A 30 -9.76 -20.04 -15.91
N ALA A 31 -10.15 -21.08 -15.17
CA ALA A 31 -11.23 -21.98 -15.55
C ALA A 31 -12.57 -21.25 -15.72
N ASP A 32 -12.82 -20.24 -14.89
CA ASP A 32 -13.97 -19.34 -14.97
C ASP A 32 -13.85 -18.26 -16.07
N ARG A 33 -12.84 -18.37 -16.95
CA ARG A 33 -12.52 -17.39 -18.02
C ARG A 33 -12.21 -15.99 -17.50
N PHE A 34 -11.73 -15.89 -16.26
CA PHE A 34 -11.20 -14.65 -15.70
C PHE A 34 -9.67 -14.69 -15.69
N ILE A 35 -9.05 -13.84 -16.49
CA ILE A 35 -7.59 -13.71 -16.56
C ILE A 35 -7.22 -12.37 -15.92
N PRO A 36 -6.58 -12.36 -14.73
CA PRO A 36 -6.15 -11.13 -14.08
C PRO A 36 -5.13 -10.38 -14.94
N THR A 37 -5.20 -9.06 -14.96
CA THR A 37 -4.18 -8.24 -15.64
C THR A 37 -2.88 -8.18 -14.82
N ALA A 38 -1.77 -7.81 -15.47
CA ALA A 38 -0.49 -7.62 -14.78
C ALA A 38 -0.58 -6.64 -13.60
N ALA A 39 -1.33 -5.54 -13.76
CA ALA A 39 -1.55 -4.58 -12.69
C ALA A 39 -2.35 -5.15 -11.51
N GLN A 40 -3.32 -6.04 -11.78
CA GLN A 40 -4.08 -6.73 -10.74
C GLN A 40 -3.24 -7.76 -9.98
N LEU A 41 -2.34 -8.44 -10.68
CA LEU A 41 -1.39 -9.38 -10.09
C LEU A 41 -0.28 -8.66 -9.30
N HIS A 42 0.15 -7.48 -9.75
CA HIS A 42 1.21 -6.70 -9.07
C HIS A 42 0.83 -6.30 -7.64
N ARG A 43 -0.47 -6.11 -7.37
CA ARG A 43 -0.99 -5.79 -6.02
C ARG A 43 -1.42 -7.01 -5.21
N LEU A 44 -1.17 -8.22 -5.71
CA LEU A 44 -1.51 -9.48 -5.04
C LEU A 44 -0.29 -10.01 -4.27
N TYR A 45 -0.38 -10.04 -2.95
CA TYR A 45 0.70 -10.47 -2.06
C TYR A 45 0.39 -11.87 -1.51
N SER A 46 1.24 -12.85 -1.86
CA SER A 46 1.09 -14.22 -1.37
C SER A 46 2.42 -15.01 -1.36
N PRO A 47 2.82 -15.58 -0.20
CA PRO A 47 2.19 -15.42 1.12
C PRO A 47 2.18 -13.96 1.55
N ILE A 48 1.15 -13.57 2.30
CA ILE A 48 1.05 -12.23 2.87
C ILE A 48 2.04 -12.06 4.02
N GLY A 49 2.65 -10.89 4.13
CA GLY A 49 3.54 -10.51 5.23
C GLY A 49 5.03 -10.60 4.91
N LEU A 50 5.83 -9.81 5.64
CA LEU A 50 7.28 -9.83 5.55
C LEU A 50 7.88 -11.12 6.13
N ASP A 51 8.99 -11.56 5.56
CA ASP A 51 9.76 -12.69 6.08
C ASP A 51 10.56 -12.28 7.33
N ILE A 52 9.91 -12.40 8.50
CA ILE A 52 10.50 -12.11 9.80
C ILE A 52 10.61 -13.35 10.69
N GLY A 53 10.45 -14.55 10.12
CA GLY A 53 10.42 -15.81 10.88
C GLY A 53 9.18 -15.93 11.80
N ALA A 54 8.02 -15.45 11.34
CA ALA A 54 6.80 -15.39 12.12
C ALA A 54 6.03 -16.72 12.14
N ASP A 55 6.03 -17.42 13.28
CA ASP A 55 5.23 -18.64 13.50
C ASP A 55 4.04 -18.43 14.46
N ALA A 56 4.16 -17.51 15.41
CA ALA A 56 3.09 -17.18 16.35
C ALA A 56 2.05 -16.24 15.71
N PRO A 57 0.76 -16.32 16.07
CA PRO A 57 -0.30 -15.45 15.51
C PRO A 57 0.02 -13.95 15.58
N GLU A 58 0.58 -13.49 16.69
CA GLU A 58 0.96 -12.09 16.92
C GLU A 58 2.13 -11.67 16.01
N ALA A 59 3.10 -12.57 15.82
CA ALA A 59 4.21 -12.34 14.90
C ALA A 59 3.74 -12.32 13.45
N ILE A 60 2.80 -13.20 13.07
CA ILE A 60 2.19 -13.21 11.73
C ILE A 60 1.42 -11.91 11.50
N ALA A 61 0.65 -11.45 12.49
CA ALA A 61 -0.05 -10.17 12.41
C ALA A 61 0.92 -9.00 12.22
N LEU A 62 2.03 -8.98 12.97
CA LEU A 62 3.08 -7.97 12.81
C LEU A 62 3.70 -8.01 11.42
N ALA A 63 4.02 -9.19 10.89
CA ALA A 63 4.57 -9.37 9.54
C ALA A 63 3.64 -8.80 8.47
N ILE A 64 2.33 -9.04 8.59
CA ILE A 64 1.29 -8.54 7.68
C ILE A 64 1.18 -7.02 7.75
N VAL A 65 1.07 -6.45 8.96
CA VAL A 65 0.95 -5.01 9.14
C VAL A 65 2.20 -4.28 8.64
N ALA A 66 3.38 -4.85 8.88
CA ALA A 66 4.64 -4.30 8.38
C ALA A 66 4.71 -4.31 6.84
N GLU A 67 4.27 -5.39 6.18
CA GLU A 67 4.18 -5.45 4.72
C GLU A 67 3.22 -4.40 4.17
N ILE A 68 2.01 -4.31 4.73
CA ILE A 68 1.00 -3.32 4.31
C ILE A 68 1.59 -1.90 4.43
N GLN A 69 2.22 -1.57 5.56
CA GLN A 69 2.83 -0.27 5.77
C GLN A 69 3.99 0.00 4.80
N ALA A 70 4.81 -1.00 4.49
CA ALA A 70 5.88 -0.89 3.51
C ALA A 70 5.32 -0.58 2.11
N VAL A 71 4.30 -1.31 1.67
CA VAL A 71 3.62 -1.09 0.38
C VAL A 71 3.02 0.31 0.30
N LEU A 72 2.32 0.77 1.34
CA LEU A 72 1.73 2.12 1.39
C LEU A 72 2.80 3.22 1.36
N ALA A 73 3.98 2.96 1.92
CA ALA A 73 5.13 3.87 1.87
C ALA A 73 5.97 3.73 0.59
N ASN A 74 5.56 2.88 -0.35
CA ASN A 74 6.30 2.51 -1.56
C ASN A 74 7.73 2.03 -1.23
N ARG A 75 7.84 1.15 -0.22
CA ARG A 75 9.06 0.53 0.28
C ARG A 75 8.96 -0.99 0.21
N SER A 76 10.11 -1.66 0.24
CA SER A 76 10.19 -3.12 0.26
C SER A 76 10.04 -3.77 1.64
N GLY A 77 10.22 -3.00 2.74
CA GLY A 77 10.22 -3.56 4.10
C GLY A 77 11.51 -4.28 4.51
N GLY A 78 12.59 -4.17 3.71
CA GLY A 78 13.90 -4.75 4.01
C GLY A 78 14.72 -3.99 5.07
N ALA A 79 15.94 -4.47 5.33
CA ALA A 79 16.80 -3.91 6.38
C ALA A 79 17.20 -2.46 6.09
N LEU A 80 16.86 -1.53 6.99
CA LEU A 80 17.11 -0.10 6.78
C LEU A 80 18.61 0.23 6.59
N ARG A 81 19.52 -0.55 7.18
CA ARG A 81 20.98 -0.39 7.04
C ARG A 81 21.50 -0.59 5.61
N GLU A 82 20.76 -1.32 4.78
CA GLU A 82 21.12 -1.56 3.37
C GLU A 82 20.62 -0.44 2.45
N ARG A 83 19.86 0.52 3.00
CA ARG A 83 19.31 1.61 2.22
C ARG A 83 20.40 2.61 1.84
N ILE A 84 20.47 2.90 0.55
CA ILE A 84 21.29 3.97 0.00
C ILE A 84 20.46 5.27 0.04
N GLY A 85 20.99 6.32 0.66
CA GLY A 85 20.36 7.65 0.76
C GLY A 85 19.66 7.94 2.09
N SER A 86 18.97 9.09 2.17
CA SER A 86 18.32 9.58 3.40
C SER A 86 17.21 8.64 3.91
N ILE A 87 17.07 8.53 5.24
CA ILE A 87 15.99 7.76 5.87
C ILE A 87 14.60 8.38 5.63
N HIS A 88 14.53 9.67 5.35
CA HIS A 88 13.30 10.37 4.97
C HIS A 88 13.20 10.45 3.45
N SER A 89 12.06 10.05 2.89
CA SER A 89 11.77 10.31 1.48
C SER A 89 11.43 11.79 1.30
N GLU A 90 12.15 12.49 0.42
CA GLU A 90 11.90 13.89 0.05
C GLU A 90 10.44 14.15 -0.34
N GLU A 91 9.76 13.12 -0.87
CA GLU A 91 8.34 13.16 -1.25
C GLU A 91 7.37 13.39 -0.06
N LEU A 92 7.74 12.97 1.18
CA LEU A 92 6.94 13.25 2.38
C LEU A 92 7.16 14.68 2.87
N ILE A 93 8.37 15.22 2.70
CA ILE A 93 8.70 16.62 2.98
C ILE A 93 7.91 17.51 2.00
N GLN A 94 7.94 17.19 0.70
CA GLN A 94 7.20 17.93 -0.33
C GLN A 94 5.67 17.84 -0.18
N LYS A 95 5.11 16.66 0.20
CA LYS A 95 3.67 16.53 0.51
C LYS A 95 3.28 17.30 1.78
N ALA A 96 4.16 17.41 2.78
CA ALA A 96 3.92 18.19 3.99
C ALA A 96 4.02 19.71 3.72
N GLU A 97 5.01 20.15 2.95
CA GLU A 97 5.20 21.55 2.53
C GLU A 97 4.10 22.04 1.59
N GLY A 98 3.70 21.23 0.61
CA GLY A 98 2.59 21.53 -0.28
C GLY A 98 1.23 21.58 0.42
N LYS A 99 1.05 20.83 1.54
CA LYS A 99 -0.12 20.95 2.42
C LYS A 99 -0.09 22.23 3.26
N ARG A 100 1.09 22.66 3.75
CA ARG A 100 1.25 23.92 4.49
C ARG A 100 0.97 25.16 3.62
N GLN A 101 1.51 25.20 2.40
CA GLN A 101 1.28 26.32 1.47
C GLN A 101 -0.18 26.45 1.04
N LYS A 102 -0.91 25.34 0.88
CA LYS A 102 -2.37 25.35 0.61
C LYS A 102 -3.20 25.81 1.81
N ALA A 103 -2.74 25.61 3.04
CA ALA A 103 -3.41 26.11 4.23
C ALA A 103 -3.18 27.63 4.42
N GLU A 104 -1.98 28.13 4.13
CA GLU A 104 -1.64 29.56 4.22
C GLU A 104 -2.30 30.39 3.10
N GLY A 105 -2.34 29.89 1.85
CA GLY A 105 -3.00 30.58 0.73
C GLY A 105 -4.53 30.70 0.88
N LYS A 106 -5.17 29.85 1.70
CA LYS A 106 -6.61 29.93 1.97
C LYS A 106 -6.96 31.00 3.00
N ASN A 107 -6.03 31.38 3.88
CA ASN A 107 -6.24 32.41 4.91
C ASN A 107 -6.13 33.85 4.40
N MET A 108 -5.52 34.10 3.24
CA MET A 108 -5.47 35.45 2.65
C MET A 108 -6.72 35.81 1.82
N ASN A 109 -7.41 34.82 1.25
CA ASN A 109 -8.65 35.07 0.48
C ASN A 109 -9.91 35.16 1.37
N GLY A 110 -9.85 34.72 2.62
CA GLY A 110 -10.97 34.83 3.57
C GLY A 110 -11.06 36.18 4.29
N THR A 111 -9.94 36.87 4.47
CA THR A 111 -9.87 38.09 5.31
C THR A 111 -10.18 39.37 4.51
N LEU A 112 -10.00 39.38 3.18
CA LEU A 112 -10.20 40.59 2.38
C LEU A 112 -11.67 40.91 1.99
N THR A 113 -12.65 40.07 2.36
CA THR A 113 -14.06 40.30 2.00
C THR A 113 -14.85 41.09 3.06
N LEU A 114 -14.33 41.28 4.28
CA LEU A 114 -15.07 41.94 5.38
C LEU A 114 -14.73 43.42 5.60
N LEU A 115 -13.99 44.07 4.70
CA LEU A 115 -13.63 45.49 4.84
C LEU A 115 -14.18 46.42 3.73
N ASN A 116 -14.95 45.90 2.77
CA ASN A 116 -15.56 46.70 1.70
C ASN A 116 -17.08 46.47 1.60
N SER A 117 -17.82 46.74 2.67
CA SER A 117 -19.29 46.90 2.63
C SER A 117 -19.71 47.99 3.60
#